data_AF-A0A8R7P421-F1
#
_entry.id   AF-A0A8R7P421-F1
#
_cell.length_a   1.000
_cell.length_b   1.000
_cell.length_c   1.000
_cell.angle_alpha   90.00
_cell.angle_beta   90.00
_cell.angle_gamma   90.00
#
_symmetry.space_group_name_H-M   'P 1'
#
loop_
_entity.id
_entity.type
_entity.pdbx_description
1 polymer ?
#
loop_
_entity_poly.entity_id
_entity_poly.type
_entity_poly.pdbx_seq_one_letter_code
_entity_poly.pdbx_strand_id
1 'polypeptide(L)'
;MYCGSKASYNFDDKNMYSNKECLISLQELLKSSAFLVDDSCVFGVDILKIDVSSPEKKSVVVQKKATTVENLFVQKKGFIKGTYTWTMNNFLELESQQFVRSPTFEVGGHRWHIGMYPHGDKRSTDYLSMALCLDSSDELFIESRKVVQITLSILDQKSGKYFTRTTGSALPRNCQEGWAWYNFLPLKKLKDMSRGYLIESKCVLKADLTIFGSSNDG
;
A
#
# COMPACT_ATOMS: atom_id res chain seq x y z
N MET A 1 19.30 -25.26 4.06
CA MET A 1 20.26 -24.15 4.26
C MET A 1 19.43 -22.93 4.64
N TYR A 2 19.79 -22.19 5.69
CA TYR A 2 19.05 -20.99 6.09
C TYR A 2 19.97 -19.78 5.93
N CYS A 3 19.51 -18.75 5.24
CA CYS A 3 20.18 -17.45 5.20
C CYS A 3 19.41 -16.52 6.11
N GLY A 4 20.08 -15.94 7.11
CA GLY A 4 19.42 -15.15 8.13
C GLY A 4 20.36 -14.13 8.73
N SER A 5 19.80 -13.03 9.23
CA SER A 5 20.57 -12.03 9.92
C SER A 5 19.85 -11.64 11.20
N LYS A 6 20.56 -11.69 12.33
CA LYS A 6 20.03 -11.21 13.60
C LYS A 6 20.02 -9.68 13.59
N ALA A 7 18.95 -9.09 14.09
CA ALA A 7 18.86 -7.65 14.29
C ALA A 7 17.97 -7.33 15.49
N SER A 8 18.13 -6.13 16.03
CA SER A 8 17.32 -5.59 17.12
C SER A 8 16.85 -4.20 16.71
N TYR A 9 15.55 -3.92 16.85
CA TYR A 9 14.95 -2.66 16.46
C TYR A 9 13.92 -2.22 17.49
N ASN A 10 13.84 -0.91 17.68
CA ASN A 10 12.80 -0.28 18.48
C ASN A 10 11.69 0.16 17.52
N PHE A 11 10.54 -0.48 17.64
CA PHE A 11 9.35 -0.10 16.89
C PHE A 11 8.54 0.91 17.72
N ASP A 12 8.08 1.98 17.06
CA ASP A 12 7.15 2.97 17.61
C ASP A 12 6.18 3.40 16.51
N ASP A 13 5.23 4.29 16.81
CA ASP A 13 4.23 4.78 15.85
C ASP A 13 4.83 5.38 14.56
N LYS A 14 6.09 5.82 14.60
CA LYS A 14 6.82 6.41 13.47
C LYS A 14 7.76 5.41 12.80
N ASN A 15 8.22 4.39 13.52
CA ASN A 15 9.21 3.41 13.08
C ASN A 15 8.59 2.01 13.01
N MET A 16 7.93 1.69 11.89
CA MET A 16 7.24 0.40 11.68
C MET A 16 8.02 -0.62 10.85
N TYR A 17 9.26 -0.33 10.46
CA TYR A 17 10.07 -1.20 9.60
C TYR A 17 11.51 -1.31 10.12
N SER A 18 12.16 -2.45 9.87
CA SER A 18 13.58 -2.65 10.20
C SER A 18 14.48 -1.94 9.20
N ASN A 19 15.62 -1.43 9.66
CA ASN A 19 16.61 -0.75 8.81
C ASN A 19 17.47 -1.72 7.98
N LYS A 20 17.25 -3.03 8.07
CA LYS A 20 17.91 -4.01 7.19
C LYS A 20 17.07 -4.19 5.94
N GLU A 21 17.59 -3.66 4.84
CA GLU A 21 16.93 -3.65 3.54
C GLU A 21 17.15 -4.93 2.72
N CYS A 22 18.10 -5.78 3.13
CA CYS A 22 18.49 -6.95 2.34
C CYS A 22 18.94 -8.13 3.21
N LEU A 23 18.31 -9.29 3.03
CA LEU A 23 18.61 -10.53 3.76
C LEU A 23 19.53 -11.46 2.93
N ILE A 24 19.27 -11.55 1.63
CA ILE A 24 20.05 -12.27 0.62
C ILE A 24 20.06 -11.43 -0.65
N SER A 25 21.20 -11.36 -1.35
CA SER A 25 21.25 -10.62 -2.62
C SER A 25 20.40 -11.33 -3.69
N LEU A 26 19.77 -10.57 -4.59
CA LEU A 26 19.00 -11.14 -5.69
C LEU A 26 19.85 -12.11 -6.54
N GLN A 27 21.13 -11.79 -6.75
CA GLN A 27 22.05 -12.65 -7.50
C GLN A 27 22.29 -14.00 -6.81
N GLU A 28 22.40 -14.00 -5.48
CA GLU A 28 22.61 -15.21 -4.69
C GLU A 28 21.34 -16.05 -4.59
N LEU A 29 20.18 -15.39 -4.44
CA LEU A 29 18.87 -16.04 -4.48
C LEU A 29 18.62 -16.74 -5.83
N LEU A 30 18.97 -16.09 -6.95
CA LEU A 30 18.78 -16.65 -8.29
C LEU A 30 19.79 -17.74 -8.67
N LYS A 31 20.95 -17.80 -8.01
CA LYS A 31 21.98 -18.83 -8.25
C LYS A 31 21.73 -20.12 -7.45
N SER A 32 20.99 -20.04 -6.35
CA SER A 32 20.80 -21.15 -5.42
C SER A 32 19.41 -21.75 -5.51
N SER A 33 19.30 -22.99 -6.01
CA SER A 33 18.06 -23.79 -5.95
C SER A 33 17.66 -24.19 -4.53
N ALA A 34 18.53 -23.98 -3.54
CA ALA A 34 18.24 -24.32 -2.14
C ALA A 34 17.30 -23.33 -1.44
N PHE A 35 17.15 -22.11 -1.99
CA PHE A 35 16.28 -21.06 -1.44
C PHE A 35 15.06 -20.77 -2.31
N LEU A 36 15.07 -21.22 -3.57
CA LEU A 36 14.01 -21.00 -4.53
C LEU A 36 13.58 -22.35 -5.12
N VAL A 37 12.37 -22.80 -4.79
CA VAL A 37 11.77 -24.03 -5.31
C VAL A 37 10.48 -23.63 -6.02
N ASP A 38 10.31 -24.04 -7.28
CA ASP A 38 9.13 -23.74 -8.09
C ASP A 38 8.73 -22.25 -8.06
N ASP A 39 9.72 -21.35 -8.25
CA ASP A 39 9.55 -19.89 -8.22
C ASP A 39 9.00 -19.33 -6.89
N SER A 40 9.08 -20.12 -5.83
CA SER A 40 8.64 -19.79 -4.48
C SER A 40 9.81 -19.84 -3.51
N CYS A 41 9.78 -18.97 -2.52
CA CYS A 41 10.72 -18.98 -1.41
C CYS A 41 9.96 -18.67 -0.12
N VAL A 42 10.41 -19.27 0.99
CA VAL A 42 9.79 -19.08 2.30
C VAL A 42 10.70 -18.19 3.13
N PHE A 43 10.14 -17.10 3.65
CA PHE A 43 10.80 -16.25 4.62
C PHE A 43 10.18 -16.48 5.98
N GLY A 44 11.02 -16.69 6.99
CA GLY A 44 10.61 -16.76 8.38
C GLY A 44 11.23 -15.61 9.17
N VAL A 45 10.50 -15.10 10.14
CA VAL A 45 11.02 -14.15 11.13
C VAL A 45 10.91 -14.80 12.51
N ASP A 46 12.07 -15.04 13.12
CA ASP A 46 12.14 -15.50 14.51
C ASP A 46 12.32 -14.31 15.45
N ILE A 47 11.30 -14.04 16.26
CA ILE A 47 11.36 -13.01 17.29
C ILE A 47 11.98 -13.61 18.55
N LEU A 48 13.26 -13.30 18.77
CA LEU A 48 14.04 -13.87 19.87
C LEU A 48 13.75 -13.20 21.22
N LYS A 49 13.41 -11.91 21.23
CA LYS A 49 13.13 -11.12 22.42
C LYS A 49 12.29 -9.89 22.05
N ILE A 50 11.25 -9.63 22.84
CA ILE A 50 10.46 -8.40 22.78
C ILE A 50 10.57 -7.75 24.16
N ASP A 51 11.09 -6.51 24.19
CA ASP A 51 11.06 -5.68 25.38
C ASP A 51 9.95 -4.64 25.18
N VAL A 52 8.82 -4.81 25.89
CA VAL A 52 7.70 -3.86 25.83
C VAL A 52 7.86 -2.84 26.95
N SER A 53 8.12 -1.59 26.61
CA SER A 53 8.11 -0.49 27.57
C SER A 53 6.73 0.18 27.59
N SER A 54 5.96 -0.05 28.66
CA SER A 54 4.74 0.72 28.93
C SER A 54 5.09 2.01 29.69
N PRO A 55 4.46 3.17 29.37
CA PRO A 55 4.57 4.38 30.18
C PRO A 55 3.99 4.20 31.60
N GLU A 56 3.11 3.22 31.80
CA GLU A 56 2.66 2.81 33.13
C GLU A 56 3.60 1.73 33.69
N LYS A 57 4.27 2.04 34.80
CA LYS A 57 5.15 1.13 35.57
C LYS A 57 4.40 -0.12 36.04
N LYS A 58 4.21 -1.10 35.17
CA LYS A 58 3.96 -2.50 35.55
C LYS A 58 4.85 -3.38 34.69
N SER A 59 5.84 -3.98 35.33
CA SER A 59 6.72 -4.99 34.74
C SER A 59 5.89 -6.21 34.36
N VAL A 60 5.52 -6.31 33.08
CA VAL A 60 4.97 -7.55 32.52
C VAL A 60 6.14 -8.47 32.21
N VAL A 61 6.22 -9.60 32.91
CA VAL A 61 7.20 -10.66 32.62
C VAL A 61 6.73 -11.38 31.35
N VAL A 62 7.24 -10.96 30.19
CA VAL A 62 7.01 -11.68 28.93
C VAL A 62 7.87 -12.95 28.94
N GLN A 63 7.23 -14.11 28.89
CA GLN A 63 7.93 -15.40 28.85
C GLN A 63 8.85 -15.48 27.62
N LYS A 64 10.13 -15.77 27.86
CA LYS A 64 11.18 -15.99 26.85
C LYS A 64 10.96 -17.30 26.08
N LYS A 65 9.91 -17.40 25.28
CA LYS A 65 9.74 -18.50 24.34
C LYS A 65 9.78 -17.93 22.92
N ALA A 66 10.76 -18.39 22.14
CA ALA A 66 10.82 -18.08 20.71
C ALA A 66 9.49 -18.51 20.09
N THR A 67 8.78 -17.55 19.52
CA THR A 67 7.49 -17.78 18.85
C THR A 67 7.72 -17.39 17.40
N THR A 68 7.57 -18.35 16.49
CA THR A 68 7.53 -18.07 15.05
C THR A 68 6.18 -17.42 14.76
N VAL A 69 6.19 -16.19 14.27
CA VAL A 69 4.97 -15.44 13.94
C VAL A 69 4.81 -15.47 12.43
N GLU A 70 4.00 -16.43 11.96
CA GLU A 70 3.49 -16.60 10.58
C GLU A 70 4.52 -16.76 9.44
N ASN A 71 4.31 -17.77 8.60
CA ASN A 71 5.03 -17.91 7.34
C ASN A 71 4.39 -16.97 6.31
N LEU A 72 5.16 -16.03 5.77
CA LEU A 72 4.72 -15.22 4.64
C LEU A 72 5.16 -15.91 3.34
N PHE A 73 4.19 -16.42 2.58
CA PHE A 73 4.43 -16.97 1.25
C PHE A 73 4.38 -15.83 0.22
N VAL A 74 5.55 -15.42 -0.28
CA VAL A 74 5.64 -14.51 -1.41
C VAL A 74 5.87 -15.34 -2.67
N GLN A 75 4.82 -15.56 -3.45
CA GLN A 75 4.93 -16.16 -4.78
C GLN A 75 5.60 -15.17 -5.73
N LYS A 76 6.28 -15.63 -6.80
CA LYS A 76 6.87 -14.75 -7.84
C LYS A 76 5.98 -14.60 -9.08
N LYS A 77 4.98 -15.47 -9.22
CA LYS A 77 4.03 -15.57 -10.34
C LYS A 77 2.63 -15.84 -9.79
N GLY A 78 1.59 -15.63 -10.59
CA GLY A 78 0.20 -15.80 -10.15
C GLY A 78 -0.39 -14.59 -9.42
N PHE A 79 0.29 -13.43 -9.46
CA PHE A 79 -0.25 -12.20 -8.90
C PHE A 79 -1.53 -11.78 -9.59
N ILE A 80 -2.50 -11.40 -8.80
CA ILE A 80 -3.71 -10.77 -9.30
C ILE A 80 -3.37 -9.30 -9.55
N LYS A 81 -3.53 -8.87 -10.79
CA LYS A 81 -3.34 -7.48 -11.20
C LYS A 81 -4.64 -6.90 -11.70
N GLY A 82 -4.88 -5.65 -11.37
CA GLY A 82 -6.02 -4.90 -11.88
C GLY A 82 -5.66 -3.45 -12.12
N THR A 83 -6.32 -2.87 -13.11
CA THR A 83 -6.19 -1.46 -13.46
C THR A 83 -7.57 -0.86 -13.60
N TYR A 84 -7.76 0.33 -13.06
CA TYR A 84 -8.99 1.10 -13.19
C TYR A 84 -8.67 2.55 -13.53
N THR A 85 -9.46 3.13 -14.43
CA THR A 85 -9.35 4.54 -14.83
C THR A 85 -10.66 5.24 -14.57
N TRP A 86 -10.59 6.35 -13.84
CA TRP A 86 -11.73 7.21 -13.55
C TRP A 86 -11.56 8.55 -14.27
N THR A 87 -12.40 8.77 -15.28
CA THR A 87 -12.50 10.05 -15.97
C THR A 87 -13.63 10.86 -15.35
N MET A 88 -13.28 11.98 -14.74
CA MET A 88 -14.23 12.97 -14.25
C MET A 88 -14.31 14.10 -15.26
N ASN A 89 -15.52 14.51 -15.65
CA ASN A 89 -15.74 15.65 -16.55
C ASN A 89 -16.21 16.91 -15.80
N ASN A 90 -16.49 16.79 -14.49
CA ASN A 90 -17.09 17.84 -13.67
C ASN A 90 -16.31 18.08 -12.38
N PHE A 91 -14.97 18.04 -12.42
CA PHE A 91 -14.12 18.26 -11.25
C PHE A 91 -14.45 19.56 -10.51
N LEU A 92 -14.74 20.66 -11.21
CA LEU A 92 -15.07 21.96 -10.58
C LEU A 92 -16.39 21.95 -9.81
N GLU A 93 -17.33 21.07 -10.15
CA GLU A 93 -18.55 20.88 -9.34
C GLU A 93 -18.24 20.07 -8.08
N LEU A 94 -17.40 19.04 -8.26
CA LEU A 94 -17.00 18.11 -7.22
C LEU A 94 -16.00 18.71 -6.23
N GLU A 95 -15.26 19.76 -6.61
CA GLU A 95 -14.23 20.33 -5.73
C GLU A 95 -14.80 20.96 -4.46
N SER A 96 -16.07 21.37 -4.48
CA SER A 96 -16.80 21.83 -3.29
C SER A 96 -17.06 20.75 -2.25
N GLN A 97 -16.99 19.48 -2.64
CA GLN A 97 -17.23 18.34 -1.76
C GLN A 97 -15.98 18.01 -0.96
N GLN A 98 -16.17 17.63 0.30
CA GLN A 98 -15.07 17.18 1.14
C GLN A 98 -14.43 15.90 0.60
N PHE A 99 -15.25 14.94 0.15
CA PHE A 99 -14.80 13.65 -0.34
C PHE A 99 -15.61 13.23 -1.55
N VAL A 100 -14.93 12.66 -2.54
CA VAL A 100 -15.52 12.19 -3.79
C VAL A 100 -15.06 10.76 -4.05
N ARG A 101 -15.99 9.92 -4.49
CA ARG A 101 -15.76 8.49 -4.77
C ARG A 101 -15.93 8.20 -6.26
N SER A 102 -15.06 7.37 -6.82
CA SER A 102 -15.29 6.78 -8.13
C SER A 102 -16.38 5.70 -8.08
N PRO A 103 -16.93 5.29 -9.24
CA PRO A 103 -17.61 4.00 -9.34
C PRO A 103 -16.72 2.86 -8.82
N THR A 104 -17.36 1.78 -8.35
CA THR A 104 -16.64 0.58 -7.90
C THR A 104 -16.12 -0.24 -9.06
N PHE A 105 -14.98 -0.88 -8.85
CA PHE A 105 -14.38 -1.84 -9.77
C PHE A 105 -13.87 -3.07 -9.02
N GLU A 106 -13.70 -4.19 -9.70
CA GLU A 106 -13.32 -5.45 -9.06
C GLU A 106 -11.89 -5.86 -9.43
N VAL A 107 -11.12 -6.30 -8.43
CA VAL A 107 -9.80 -6.91 -8.62
C VAL A 107 -9.65 -8.03 -7.60
N GLY A 108 -9.41 -9.24 -8.09
CA GLY A 108 -9.19 -10.42 -7.25
C GLY A 108 -10.38 -10.83 -6.41
N GLY A 109 -11.60 -10.61 -6.91
CA GLY A 109 -12.84 -10.93 -6.20
C GLY A 109 -13.24 -9.92 -5.13
N HIS A 110 -12.55 -8.76 -5.07
CA HIS A 110 -12.84 -7.71 -4.09
C HIS A 110 -13.20 -6.41 -4.81
N ARG A 111 -14.11 -5.64 -4.20
CA ARG A 111 -14.59 -4.38 -4.78
C ARG A 111 -13.80 -3.21 -4.22
N TRP A 112 -13.35 -2.35 -5.13
CA TRP A 112 -12.47 -1.23 -4.89
C TRP A 112 -13.07 0.06 -5.44
N HIS A 113 -12.63 1.19 -4.92
CA HIS A 113 -12.90 2.50 -5.51
C HIS A 113 -11.75 3.48 -5.23
N ILE A 114 -11.60 4.48 -6.08
CA ILE A 114 -10.71 5.62 -5.81
C ILE A 114 -11.49 6.62 -4.94
N GLY A 115 -10.89 7.00 -3.81
CA GLY A 115 -11.33 8.10 -2.97
C GLY A 115 -10.46 9.34 -3.21
N MET A 116 -11.08 10.51 -3.26
CA MET A 116 -10.40 11.77 -3.51
C MET A 116 -10.90 12.85 -2.55
N TYR A 117 -9.99 13.65 -2.00
CA TYR A 117 -10.30 14.90 -1.34
C TYR A 117 -9.80 16.05 -2.22
N PRO A 118 -10.68 16.70 -3.01
CA PRO A 118 -10.31 17.68 -4.03
C PRO A 118 -9.53 18.90 -3.51
N HIS A 119 -9.85 19.34 -2.29
CA HIS A 119 -9.16 20.42 -1.57
C HIS A 119 -8.29 19.89 -0.40
N GLY A 120 -7.99 18.60 -0.45
CA GLY A 120 -7.27 17.92 0.62
C GLY A 120 -8.13 17.67 1.86
N ASP A 121 -7.49 17.24 2.95
CA ASP A 121 -8.14 16.89 4.21
C ASP A 121 -7.59 17.70 5.39
N LYS A 122 -7.98 17.36 6.63
CA LYS A 122 -7.48 18.05 7.84
C LYS A 122 -5.95 17.99 8.00
N ARG A 123 -5.27 17.04 7.34
CA ARG A 123 -3.82 16.84 7.41
C ARG A 123 -3.08 17.58 6.30
N SER A 124 -3.77 17.90 5.21
CA SER A 124 -3.22 18.65 4.10
C SER A 124 -4.29 19.41 3.33
N THR A 125 -4.26 20.74 3.39
CA THR A 125 -5.28 21.61 2.78
C THR A 125 -4.86 22.19 1.42
N ASP A 126 -3.58 22.06 1.06
CA ASP A 126 -3.00 22.67 -0.15
C ASP A 126 -2.67 21.62 -1.23
N TYR A 127 -3.05 20.37 -1.01
CA TYR A 127 -2.80 19.24 -1.89
C TYR A 127 -4.10 18.52 -2.19
N LEU A 128 -4.19 17.98 -3.41
CA LEU A 128 -5.12 16.91 -3.73
C LEU A 128 -4.70 15.69 -2.92
N SER A 129 -5.65 15.09 -2.19
CA SER A 129 -5.44 13.79 -1.54
C SER A 129 -6.12 12.70 -2.33
N MET A 130 -5.45 11.57 -2.49
CA MET A 130 -6.00 10.40 -3.18
C MET A 130 -5.77 9.13 -2.38
N ALA A 131 -6.74 8.23 -2.40
CA ALA A 131 -6.67 6.92 -1.76
C ALA A 131 -7.27 5.84 -2.67
N LEU A 132 -6.76 4.61 -2.54
CA LEU A 132 -7.47 3.43 -3.01
C LEU A 132 -8.16 2.77 -1.83
N CYS A 133 -9.44 2.47 -2.01
CA CYS A 133 -10.33 2.08 -0.94
C CYS A 133 -11.03 0.77 -1.25
N LEU A 134 -11.02 -0.16 -0.29
CA LEU A 134 -11.90 -1.33 -0.32
C LEU A 134 -13.33 -0.91 -0.03
N ASP A 135 -14.28 -1.53 -0.71
CA ASP A 135 -15.68 -1.34 -0.37
C ASP A 135 -15.98 -2.00 0.99
N SER A 136 -16.80 -1.36 1.82
CA SER A 136 -17.00 -1.74 3.23
C SER A 136 -17.63 -3.13 3.44
N SER A 137 -18.02 -3.84 2.37
CA SER A 137 -18.50 -5.22 2.43
C SER A 137 -17.39 -6.27 2.38
N ASP A 138 -16.13 -5.87 2.16
CA ASP A 138 -14.99 -6.77 1.91
C ASP A 138 -14.07 -6.93 3.14
N GLU A 139 -14.63 -7.12 4.34
CA GLU A 139 -13.86 -7.34 5.59
C GLU A 139 -12.89 -8.54 5.48
N LEU A 140 -13.28 -9.58 4.72
CA LEU A 140 -12.48 -10.78 4.46
C LEU A 140 -11.13 -10.47 3.78
N PHE A 141 -11.04 -9.40 2.99
CA PHE A 141 -9.76 -9.03 2.38
C PHE A 141 -8.75 -8.57 3.43
N ILE A 142 -9.22 -7.83 4.44
CA ILE A 142 -8.36 -7.29 5.49
C ILE A 142 -7.82 -8.43 6.37
N GLU A 143 -8.68 -9.39 6.69
CA GLU A 143 -8.31 -10.58 7.45
C GLU A 143 -7.34 -11.50 6.71
N SER A 144 -7.41 -11.53 5.37
CA SER A 144 -6.57 -12.41 4.54
C SER A 144 -5.07 -12.07 4.52
N ARG A 145 -4.67 -10.95 5.15
CA ARG A 145 -3.29 -10.42 5.24
C ARG A 145 -2.52 -10.41 3.91
N LYS A 146 -3.24 -10.30 2.79
CA LYS A 146 -2.66 -10.27 1.46
C LYS A 146 -1.75 -9.06 1.31
N VAL A 147 -0.53 -9.27 0.82
CA VAL A 147 0.35 -8.15 0.51
C VAL A 147 -0.14 -7.49 -0.77
N VAL A 148 -0.23 -6.17 -0.79
CA VAL A 148 -0.59 -5.41 -1.99
C VAL A 148 0.42 -4.33 -2.33
N GLN A 149 0.52 -4.02 -3.61
CA GLN A 149 1.16 -2.81 -4.13
C GLN A 149 0.12 -2.02 -4.91
N ILE A 150 0.02 -0.74 -4.57
CA ILE A 150 -0.95 0.18 -5.15
C ILE A 150 -0.19 1.30 -5.81
N THR A 151 -0.63 1.65 -7.01
CA THR A 151 -0.13 2.80 -7.75
C THR A 151 -1.31 3.69 -8.10
N LEU A 152 -1.29 4.93 -7.61
CA LEU A 152 -2.25 5.96 -8.00
C LEU A 152 -1.60 6.98 -8.91
N SER A 153 -2.34 7.38 -9.94
CA SER A 153 -1.84 8.26 -10.99
C SER A 153 -2.88 9.29 -11.42
N ILE A 154 -2.41 10.45 -11.85
CA ILE A 154 -3.18 11.48 -12.56
C ILE A 154 -2.54 11.79 -13.90
N LEU A 155 -3.35 11.84 -14.95
CA LEU A 155 -2.88 12.08 -16.32
C LEU A 155 -2.67 13.58 -16.56
N ASP A 156 -1.48 13.95 -17.02
CA ASP A 156 -1.27 15.18 -17.76
C ASP A 156 -1.77 14.97 -19.20
N GLN A 157 -2.98 15.47 -19.46
CA GLN A 157 -3.70 15.28 -20.72
C GLN A 157 -3.04 16.00 -21.91
N LYS A 158 -2.12 16.96 -21.66
CA LYS A 158 -1.37 17.64 -22.72
C LYS A 158 -0.15 16.84 -23.16
N SER A 159 0.58 16.27 -22.20
CA SER A 159 1.81 15.51 -22.48
C SER A 159 1.61 14.00 -22.61
N GLY A 160 0.44 13.48 -22.20
CA GLY A 160 0.15 12.05 -22.14
C GLY A 160 0.87 11.32 -21.00
N LYS A 161 1.56 12.05 -20.11
CA LYS A 161 2.34 11.46 -19.01
C LYS A 161 1.55 11.42 -17.72
N TYR A 162 1.77 10.38 -16.92
CA TYR A 162 1.18 10.28 -15.60
C TYR A 162 2.10 10.86 -14.52
N PHE A 163 1.53 11.63 -13.60
CA PHE A 163 2.13 11.84 -12.29
C PHE A 163 1.64 10.72 -11.37
N THR A 164 2.58 10.00 -10.75
CA THR A 164 2.30 8.70 -10.13
C THR A 164 2.92 8.61 -8.74
N ARG A 165 2.23 7.94 -7.82
CA ARG A 165 2.78 7.48 -6.54
C ARG A 165 2.46 6.01 -6.35
N THR A 166 3.43 5.26 -5.85
CA THR A 166 3.33 3.80 -5.62
C THR A 166 3.65 3.51 -4.16
N THR A 167 2.83 2.67 -3.51
CA THR A 167 3.11 2.20 -2.15
C THR A 167 4.28 1.25 -2.17
N GLY A 168 4.95 1.08 -1.03
CA GLY A 168 5.70 -0.16 -0.79
C GLY A 168 4.76 -1.38 -0.79
N SER A 169 5.33 -2.56 -0.56
CA SER A 169 4.52 -3.75 -0.20
C SER A 169 3.84 -3.46 1.14
N ALA A 170 2.51 -3.45 1.16
CA ALA A 170 1.73 -3.06 2.33
C ALA A 170 0.66 -4.10 2.65
N LEU A 171 0.38 -4.28 3.94
CA LEU A 171 -0.76 -5.06 4.42
C LEU A 171 -2.07 -4.25 4.26
N PRO A 172 -3.22 -4.94 4.16
CA PRO A 172 -4.54 -4.30 4.09
C PRO A 172 -4.81 -3.39 5.28
N ARG A 173 -5.38 -2.21 5.03
CA ARG A 173 -5.91 -1.31 6.07
C ARG A 173 -7.31 -0.81 5.69
N ASN A 174 -8.12 -0.53 6.70
CA ASN A 174 -9.47 0.04 6.55
C ASN A 174 -9.40 1.42 5.87
N CYS A 175 -10.40 1.79 5.06
CA CYS A 175 -10.42 3.05 4.29
C CYS A 175 -10.12 4.34 5.08
N GLN A 176 -10.47 4.40 6.36
CA GLN A 176 -10.19 5.59 7.21
C GLN A 176 -8.69 5.76 7.52
N GLU A 177 -7.89 4.70 7.37
CA GLU A 177 -6.44 4.65 7.59
C GLU A 177 -5.68 4.05 6.37
N GLY A 178 -6.40 3.81 5.28
CA GLY A 178 -5.97 3.03 4.11
C GLY A 178 -5.09 3.83 3.16
N TRP A 179 -4.52 3.13 2.16
CA TRP A 179 -3.45 3.56 1.26
C TRP A 179 -3.69 4.89 0.53
N ALA A 180 -3.45 5.97 1.25
CA ALA A 180 -3.70 7.33 0.84
C ALA A 180 -2.39 8.11 0.73
N TRP A 181 -2.35 9.02 -0.23
CA TRP A 181 -1.39 10.10 -0.26
C TRP A 181 -2.12 11.40 0.05
N TYR A 182 -2.02 11.84 1.30
CA TYR A 182 -2.57 13.13 1.75
C TYR A 182 -1.89 14.32 1.04
N ASN A 183 -0.66 14.13 0.56
CA ASN A 183 0.07 15.11 -0.25
C ASN A 183 0.30 14.57 -1.67
N PHE A 184 -0.74 14.11 -2.36
CA PHE A 184 -0.59 13.49 -3.67
C PHE A 184 -0.05 14.50 -4.70
N LEU A 185 -0.82 15.54 -5.00
CA LEU A 185 -0.47 16.59 -5.98
C LEU A 185 -0.79 17.98 -5.42
N PRO A 186 0.14 18.96 -5.43
CA PRO A 186 -0.18 20.32 -4.98
C PRO A 186 -1.34 20.92 -5.79
N LEU A 187 -2.30 21.56 -5.12
CA LEU A 187 -3.46 22.17 -5.79
C LEU A 187 -3.05 23.27 -6.77
N LYS A 188 -1.99 24.02 -6.44
CA LYS A 188 -1.39 25.01 -7.37
C LYS A 188 -0.94 24.36 -8.68
N LYS A 189 -0.37 23.15 -8.61
CA LYS A 189 0.07 22.39 -9.80
C LYS A 189 -1.11 21.74 -10.55
N LEU A 190 -2.15 21.33 -9.83
CA LEU A 190 -3.38 20.80 -10.41
C LEU A 190 -4.14 21.86 -11.21
N LYS A 191 -4.28 23.08 -10.65
CA LYS A 191 -5.03 24.20 -11.21
C LYS A 191 -4.22 25.07 -12.20
N ASP A 192 -2.92 24.81 -12.35
CA ASP A 192 -2.07 25.50 -13.32
C ASP A 192 -2.45 25.08 -14.75
N MET A 193 -3.06 26.00 -15.51
CA MET A 193 -3.50 25.76 -16.89
C MET A 193 -2.36 25.40 -17.85
N SER A 194 -1.10 25.69 -17.53
CA SER A 194 0.04 25.22 -18.33
C SER A 194 0.27 23.71 -18.18
N ARG A 195 -0.20 23.11 -17.08
CA ARG A 195 -0.20 21.67 -16.81
C ARG A 195 -1.50 21.05 -17.31
N GLY A 196 -1.46 19.88 -17.93
CA GLY A 196 -2.65 19.22 -18.47
C GLY A 196 -3.44 18.37 -17.47
N TYR A 197 -3.27 18.55 -16.16
CA TYR A 197 -3.95 17.71 -15.16
C TYR A 197 -5.46 18.00 -15.08
N LEU A 198 -5.85 19.26 -15.27
CA LEU A 198 -7.23 19.72 -15.30
C LEU A 198 -7.47 20.54 -16.58
N ILE A 199 -8.29 20.03 -17.50
CA ILE A 199 -8.63 20.71 -18.77
C ILE A 199 -10.15 20.82 -18.83
N GLU A 200 -10.71 22.03 -18.89
CA GLU A 200 -12.18 22.23 -19.01
C GLU A 200 -12.97 21.43 -17.97
N SER A 201 -12.52 21.44 -16.71
CA SER A 201 -13.11 20.65 -15.60
C SER A 201 -12.94 19.11 -15.71
N LYS A 202 -12.23 18.63 -16.73
CA LYS A 202 -11.90 17.21 -16.92
C LYS A 202 -10.59 16.82 -16.25
N CYS A 203 -10.63 15.74 -15.46
CA CYS A 203 -9.50 15.12 -14.79
C CYS A 203 -9.55 13.60 -14.98
N VAL A 204 -8.40 12.96 -15.20
CA VAL A 204 -8.30 11.50 -15.38
C VAL A 204 -7.38 10.91 -14.33
N LEU A 205 -7.97 10.11 -13.45
CA LEU A 205 -7.27 9.37 -12.40
C LEU A 205 -7.15 7.90 -12.79
N LYS A 206 -6.10 7.25 -12.33
CA LYS A 206 -5.85 5.84 -12.58
C LYS A 206 -5.35 5.16 -11.31
N ALA A 207 -5.79 3.93 -11.09
CA ALA A 207 -5.31 3.03 -10.06
C ALA A 207 -4.80 1.73 -10.71
N ASP A 208 -3.55 1.36 -10.41
CA ASP A 208 -3.04 0.00 -10.63
C ASP A 208 -2.90 -0.70 -9.27
N LEU A 209 -3.32 -1.95 -9.21
CA LEU A 209 -3.29 -2.78 -8.01
C LEU A 209 -2.64 -4.12 -8.35
N THR A 210 -1.70 -4.56 -7.51
CA THR A 210 -1.14 -5.92 -7.55
C THR A 210 -1.30 -6.57 -6.18
N ILE A 211 -1.87 -7.77 -6.16
CA ILE A 211 -2.09 -8.57 -4.96
C ILE A 211 -1.12 -9.76 -4.99
N PHE A 212 -0.27 -9.86 -3.98
CA PHE A 212 0.78 -10.85 -3.82
C PHE A 212 0.36 -11.90 -2.77
N GLY A 213 -0.44 -12.90 -3.18
CA GLY A 213 -0.75 -14.11 -2.40
C GLY A 213 -1.36 -13.93 -1.00
N SER A 214 -1.82 -15.02 -0.37
CA SER A 214 -2.23 -15.06 1.04
C SER A 214 -1.26 -15.91 1.86
N SER A 215 -1.15 -15.64 3.18
CA SER A 215 -0.43 -16.49 4.13
C SER A 215 -1.08 -17.86 4.36
N ASN A 216 -2.34 -18.04 3.93
CA ASN A 216 -3.18 -19.18 4.33
C ASN A 216 -3.29 -20.29 3.25
N ASP A 217 -2.64 -20.16 2.10
CA ASP A 217 -2.71 -21.15 1.02
C ASP A 217 -1.65 -22.27 1.18
N GLY A 218 -1.44 -22.74 2.41
CA GLY A 218 -0.48 -23.81 2.77
C GLY A 218 -1.13 -24.97 3.49
#